data_AF-X6LGH6-F1
#
_entry.id   AF-X6LGH6-F1
#
_cell.length_a   1.000
_cell.length_b   1.000
_cell.length_c   1.000
_cell.angle_alpha   90.00
_cell.angle_beta   90.00
_cell.angle_gamma   90.00
#
_symmetry.space_group_name_H-M   'P 1'
#
loop_
_entity.id
_entity.type
_entity.pdbx_description
1 polymer ?
#
loop_
_entity_poly.entity_id
_entity_poly.type
_entity_poly.pdbx_seq_one_letter_code
_entity_poly.pdbx_strand_id
1 'polypeptide(L)'
;SEEEKIQVIIQHWIRILKIKLGWIHEFDKLVVNYVSSSILFFLNTTKIFKFFMFETFRSSFKLINTFTGHTNIVLSIDYSAFDDCQFICSGSGDKTVRVWDVDNNKQIQSFNGHSDYVHCVK
;
A
#
# COMPACT_ATOMS: atom_id res chain seq x y z
N SER A 1 12.15 25.83 15.16
CA SER A 1 11.09 26.14 14.18
C SER A 1 9.78 25.52 14.63
N GLU A 2 8.61 26.08 14.28
CA GLU A 2 7.31 25.42 14.52
C GLU A 2 7.24 24.03 13.86
N GLU A 3 7.97 23.84 12.75
CA GLU A 3 8.10 22.56 12.06
C GLU A 3 8.77 21.48 12.92
N GLU A 4 9.79 21.83 13.72
CA GLU A 4 10.48 20.89 14.62
C GLU A 4 9.56 20.42 15.74
N LYS A 5 8.66 21.27 16.25
CA LYS A 5 7.68 20.90 17.28
C LYS A 5 6.64 19.93 16.72
N ILE A 6 6.16 20.17 15.51
CA ILE A 6 5.22 19.28 14.81
C ILE A 6 5.87 17.92 14.58
N GLN A 7 7.14 17.89 14.18
CA GLN A 7 7.88 16.65 13.95
C GLN A 7 8.01 15.80 15.22
N VAL A 8 8.27 16.42 16.38
CA VAL A 8 8.32 15.73 17.68
C VAL A 8 6.96 15.12 18.05
N ILE A 9 5.87 15.85 17.79
CA ILE A 9 4.51 15.36 18.06
C ILE A 9 4.20 14.16 17.18
N ILE A 10 4.46 14.23 15.87
CA ILE A 10 4.23 13.13 14.92
C ILE A 10 5.00 11.87 15.36
N GLN A 11 6.28 12.02 15.70
CA GLN A 11 7.12 10.91 16.18
C GLN A 11 6.58 10.27 17.47
N HIS A 12 6.06 11.09 18.38
CA HIS A 12 5.42 10.61 19.60
C HIS A 12 4.15 9.77 19.31
N TRP A 13 3.29 10.22 18.39
CA TRP A 13 2.09 9.50 17.99
C TRP A 13 2.39 8.18 17.26
N ILE A 14 3.36 8.17 16.35
CA ILE A 14 3.82 6.95 15.66
C ILE A 14 4.29 5.91 16.69
N ARG A 15 5.06 6.34 17.69
CA ARG A 15 5.56 5.46 18.77
C ARG A 15 4.44 4.86 19.63
N ILE A 16 3.43 5.66 19.97
CA ILE A 16 2.30 5.21 20.81
C ILE A 16 1.38 4.26 20.05
N LEU A 17 1.04 4.60 18.80
CA LEU A 17 0.05 3.88 18.01
C LEU A 17 0.63 2.62 17.33
N LYS A 18 1.93 2.33 17.49
CA LYS A 18 2.65 1.19 16.88
C LYS A 18 2.36 1.05 15.37
N ILE A 19 2.17 2.17 14.68
CA ILE A 19 1.84 2.13 13.25
C ILE A 19 3.13 1.81 12.49
N LYS A 20 3.21 0.62 11.90
CA LYS A 20 4.31 0.20 11.00
C LYS A 20 4.06 0.84 9.62
N LEU A 21 4.36 2.14 9.47
CA LEU A 21 4.20 2.90 8.22
C LEU A 21 5.41 2.73 7.30
N GLY A 22 5.71 1.50 6.88
CA GLY A 22 6.79 1.23 5.92
C GLY A 22 6.46 1.61 4.47
N TRP A 23 5.19 1.92 4.17
CA TRP A 23 4.67 1.96 2.81
C TRP A 23 4.45 3.37 2.22
N ILE A 24 4.52 4.43 3.03
CA ILE A 24 4.27 5.80 2.56
C ILE A 24 5.51 6.65 2.84
N HIS A 25 6.37 6.74 1.84
CA HIS A 25 7.65 7.44 1.88
C HIS A 25 7.53 8.95 2.18
N GLU A 26 6.33 9.55 2.05
CA GLU A 26 6.04 10.96 2.34
C GLU A 26 4.90 11.17 3.34
N PHE A 27 4.63 10.20 4.24
CA PHE A 27 3.54 10.33 5.22
C PHE A 27 3.73 11.53 6.14
N ASP A 28 4.96 11.83 6.56
CA ASP A 28 5.26 12.98 7.39
C ASP A 28 4.84 14.29 6.71
N LYS A 29 5.05 14.40 5.39
CA LYS A 29 4.63 15.56 4.60
C LYS A 29 3.10 15.64 4.46
N LEU A 30 2.44 14.49 4.35
CA LEU A 30 0.97 14.38 4.37
C LEU A 30 0.40 14.83 5.72
N VAL A 31 1.02 14.41 6.83
CA VAL A 31 0.59 14.76 8.20
C VAL A 31 0.90 16.22 8.51
N VAL A 32 2.06 16.75 8.12
CA VAL A 32 2.39 18.18 8.26
C VAL A 32 1.41 19.04 7.47
N ASN A 33 1.08 18.66 6.23
CA ASN A 33 0.06 19.36 5.43
C ASN A 33 -1.34 19.25 6.07
N TYR A 34 -1.68 18.08 6.63
CA TYR A 34 -2.93 17.85 7.35
C TYR A 34 -3.03 18.73 8.59
N VAL A 35 -2.04 18.71 9.49
CA VAL A 35 -2.01 19.47 10.73
C VAL A 35 -1.95 20.98 10.46
N SER A 36 -1.11 21.42 9.52
CA SER A 36 -1.05 22.83 9.11
C SER A 36 -2.38 23.30 8.48
N SER A 37 -3.06 22.41 7.75
CA SER A 37 -4.41 22.69 7.22
C SER A 37 -5.52 22.54 8.26
N SER A 38 -5.31 21.77 9.33
CA SER A 38 -6.24 21.58 10.46
C SER A 38 -6.41 22.87 11.25
N ILE A 39 -5.34 23.66 11.34
CA ILE A 39 -5.37 25.01 11.92
C ILE A 39 -6.20 25.96 11.02
N LEU A 40 -6.22 25.76 9.70
CA LEU A 40 -7.15 26.44 8.76
C LEU A 40 -8.57 25.86 8.75
N PHE A 41 -8.74 24.58 9.14
CA PHE A 41 -9.99 23.82 9.08
C PHE A 41 -11.02 24.18 10.15
N PHE A 42 -10.67 24.99 11.16
CA PHE A 42 -11.66 25.59 12.05
C PHE A 42 -12.71 26.44 11.28
N LEU A 43 -12.49 26.70 9.99
CA LEU A 43 -13.44 27.30 9.06
C LEU A 43 -13.84 26.29 7.94
N ASN A 44 -14.86 25.48 8.20
CA ASN A 44 -15.74 24.79 7.24
C ASN A 44 -15.21 23.62 6.35
N THR A 45 -16.08 22.59 6.26
CA THR A 45 -16.26 21.55 5.21
C THR A 45 -15.46 20.22 5.24
N THR A 46 -16.14 19.16 5.72
CA THR A 46 -15.73 17.74 5.62
C THR A 46 -15.69 17.16 4.20
N LYS A 47 -16.35 17.79 3.21
CA LYS A 47 -16.41 17.32 1.82
C LYS A 47 -15.17 17.69 1.01
N ILE A 48 -14.68 18.92 1.16
CA ILE A 48 -13.42 19.40 0.55
C ILE A 48 -12.23 18.62 1.15
N PHE A 49 -12.31 18.31 2.44
CA PHE A 49 -11.32 17.50 3.14
C PHE A 49 -11.15 16.09 2.54
N LYS A 50 -12.25 15.35 2.32
CA LYS A 50 -12.19 14.01 1.69
C LYS A 50 -11.60 14.06 0.28
N PHE A 51 -11.94 15.10 -0.48
CA PHE A 51 -11.44 15.30 -1.84
C PHE A 51 -9.92 15.57 -1.85
N PHE A 52 -9.44 16.49 -1.02
CA PHE A 52 -8.01 16.83 -0.95
C PHE A 52 -7.15 15.65 -0.44
N MET A 53 -7.62 14.92 0.58
CA MET A 53 -6.94 13.72 1.06
C MET A 53 -6.84 12.66 -0.04
N PHE A 54 -7.91 12.46 -0.81
CA PHE A 54 -7.92 11.49 -1.91
C PHE A 54 -6.96 11.88 -3.03
N GLU A 55 -6.92 13.16 -3.43
CA GLU A 55 -5.98 13.63 -4.46
C GLU A 55 -4.52 13.53 -3.99
N THR A 56 -4.24 13.82 -2.72
CA THR A 56 -2.88 13.68 -2.18
C THR A 56 -2.45 12.21 -2.09
N PHE A 57 -3.36 11.33 -1.68
CA PHE A 57 -3.15 9.88 -1.68
C PHE A 57 -2.95 9.32 -3.09
N ARG A 58 -3.74 9.81 -4.07
CA ARG A 58 -3.60 9.45 -5.48
C ARG A 58 -2.27 9.90 -6.06
N SER A 59 -1.83 11.11 -5.70
CA SER A 59 -0.54 11.68 -6.14
C SER A 59 0.65 10.92 -5.53
N SER A 60 0.50 10.34 -4.33
CA SER A 60 1.56 9.58 -3.67
C SER A 60 1.67 8.11 -4.10
N PHE A 61 0.70 7.58 -4.87
CA PHE A 61 0.83 6.25 -5.47
C PHE A 61 1.85 6.26 -6.60
N LYS A 62 3.08 5.92 -6.25
CA LYS A 62 4.10 5.52 -7.20
C LYS A 62 3.98 4.03 -7.46
N LEU A 63 3.89 3.61 -8.72
CA LEU A 63 4.05 2.21 -9.10
C LEU A 63 5.46 1.76 -8.72
N ILE A 64 5.56 0.79 -7.80
CA ILE A 64 6.85 0.31 -7.27
C ILE A 64 7.33 -0.89 -8.09
N ASN A 65 6.48 -1.90 -8.25
CA ASN A 65 6.81 -3.18 -8.87
C ASN A 65 5.75 -3.59 -9.89
N THR A 66 6.19 -4.30 -10.93
CA THR A 66 5.33 -4.90 -11.96
C THR A 66 5.71 -6.36 -12.13
N PHE A 67 4.79 -7.26 -11.80
CA PHE A 67 4.97 -8.71 -11.97
C PHE A 67 4.39 -9.15 -13.30
N THR A 68 5.24 -9.68 -14.17
CA THR A 68 4.84 -10.22 -15.48
C THR A 68 5.07 -11.73 -15.50
N GLY A 69 4.13 -12.46 -16.08
CA GLY A 69 4.29 -13.90 -16.25
C GLY A 69 2.99 -14.65 -16.53
N HIS A 70 1.88 -14.23 -15.93
CA HIS A 70 0.58 -14.78 -16.27
C HIS A 70 0.26 -14.54 -17.75
N THR A 71 -0.26 -15.57 -18.42
CA THR A 71 -0.60 -15.51 -19.86
C THR A 71 -2.07 -15.17 -20.10
N ASN A 72 -2.85 -15.05 -19.04
CA ASN A 72 -4.27 -14.69 -19.06
C ASN A 72 -4.61 -13.79 -17.86
N ILE A 73 -5.84 -13.30 -17.80
CA ILE A 73 -6.36 -12.39 -16.78
C ILE A 73 -6.07 -12.94 -15.37
N VAL A 74 -5.49 -12.11 -14.51
CA VAL A 74 -5.36 -12.38 -13.08
C VAL A 74 -6.72 -12.15 -12.44
N LEU A 75 -7.28 -13.19 -11.85
CA LEU A 75 -8.65 -13.21 -11.30
C LEU A 75 -8.65 -13.03 -9.78
N SER A 76 -7.55 -13.36 -9.12
CA SER A 76 -7.42 -13.26 -7.67
C SER A 76 -5.99 -12.95 -7.25
N ILE A 77 -5.87 -12.23 -6.14
CA ILE A 77 -4.60 -11.95 -5.46
C ILE A 77 -4.77 -12.16 -3.96
N ASP A 78 -3.71 -12.61 -3.31
CA ASP A 78 -3.61 -12.63 -1.86
C ASP A 78 -2.21 -12.19 -1.42
N TYR A 79 -2.10 -11.68 -0.19
CA TYR A 79 -0.88 -11.12 0.36
C TYR A 79 -0.51 -11.85 1.65
N SER A 80 0.76 -12.25 1.74
CA SER A 80 1.32 -12.88 2.93
C SER A 80 2.64 -12.24 3.29
N ALA A 81 2.89 -12.09 4.58
CA ALA A 81 4.18 -11.64 5.10
C ALA A 81 4.68 -12.66 6.11
N PHE A 82 5.90 -13.16 5.91
CA PHE A 82 6.51 -14.16 6.76
C PHE A 82 7.99 -13.81 6.96
N ASP A 83 8.45 -13.74 8.22
CA ASP A 83 9.83 -13.41 8.60
C ASP A 83 10.42 -12.20 7.86
N ASP A 84 9.68 -11.08 7.87
CA ASP A 84 9.99 -9.81 7.18
C ASP A 84 10.05 -9.87 5.64
N CYS A 85 9.83 -11.05 5.03
CA CYS A 85 9.66 -11.18 3.59
C CYS A 85 8.18 -11.01 3.19
N GLN A 86 7.97 -10.30 2.08
CA GLN A 86 6.64 -9.98 1.56
C GLN A 86 6.34 -10.80 0.30
N PHE A 87 5.22 -11.51 0.31
CA PHE A 87 4.80 -12.39 -0.77
C PHE A 87 3.42 -12.01 -1.30
N ILE A 88 3.28 -12.09 -2.61
CA ILE A 88 1.99 -12.01 -3.30
C ILE A 88 1.71 -13.35 -3.95
N CYS A 89 0.52 -13.88 -3.74
CA CYS A 89 -0.03 -15.00 -4.48
C CYS A 89 -1.01 -14.47 -5.51
N SER A 90 -0.98 -14.97 -6.74
CA SER A 90 -1.94 -14.60 -7.77
C SER A 90 -2.49 -15.81 -8.51
N GLY A 91 -3.82 -15.88 -8.64
CA GLY A 91 -4.54 -16.87 -9.44
C GLY A 91 -5.01 -16.27 -10.76
N SER A 92 -4.89 -17.03 -11.84
CA SER A 92 -5.22 -16.55 -13.19
C SER A 92 -6.08 -17.53 -14.00
N GLY A 93 -6.72 -17.00 -15.04
CA GLY A 93 -7.34 -17.78 -16.10
C GLY A 93 -6.35 -18.59 -16.94
N ASP A 94 -5.04 -18.46 -16.72
CA ASP A 94 -4.03 -19.37 -17.28
C ASP A 94 -3.95 -20.71 -16.53
N LYS A 95 -4.85 -20.89 -15.54
CA LYS A 95 -4.98 -22.09 -14.70
C LYS A 95 -3.78 -22.32 -13.78
N THR A 96 -3.02 -21.27 -13.52
CA THR A 96 -1.85 -21.29 -12.64
C THR A 96 -2.06 -20.40 -11.43
N VAL A 97 -1.44 -20.79 -10.32
CA VAL A 97 -1.17 -19.90 -9.19
C VAL A 97 0.31 -19.55 -9.22
N ARG A 98 0.65 -18.27 -9.12
CA ARG A 98 2.03 -17.81 -9.03
C ARG A 98 2.28 -17.13 -7.69
N VAL A 99 3.48 -17.33 -7.16
CA VAL A 99 3.94 -16.68 -5.94
C VAL A 99 5.09 -15.76 -6.29
N TRP A 100 5.00 -14.53 -5.82
CA TRP A 100 5.93 -13.44 -6.10
C TRP A 100 6.57 -12.98 -4.80
N ASP A 101 7.88 -12.80 -4.83
CA ASP A 101 8.64 -12.10 -3.80
C ASP A 101 8.62 -10.61 -4.15
N VAL A 102 8.04 -9.81 -3.25
CA VAL A 102 7.86 -8.36 -3.43
C VAL A 102 9.18 -7.62 -3.30
N ASP A 103 10.05 -8.04 -2.39
CA ASP A 103 11.31 -7.36 -2.10
C ASP A 103 12.31 -7.57 -3.24
N ASN A 104 12.31 -8.77 -3.83
CA ASN A 104 13.18 -9.12 -4.96
C ASN A 104 12.55 -8.89 -6.34
N ASN A 105 11.27 -8.48 -6.39
CA ASN A 105 10.47 -8.32 -7.60
C ASN A 105 10.58 -9.53 -8.56
N LYS A 106 10.45 -10.75 -8.02
CA LYS A 106 10.65 -12.01 -8.77
C LYS A 106 9.58 -13.03 -8.48
N GLN A 107 9.28 -13.86 -9.48
CA GLN A 107 8.49 -15.06 -9.27
C GLN A 107 9.34 -16.12 -8.55
N ILE A 108 8.84 -16.66 -7.44
CA ILE A 108 9.51 -17.72 -6.69
C ILE A 108 8.88 -19.09 -6.96
N GLN A 109 7.58 -19.14 -7.27
CA GLN A 109 6.90 -20.41 -7.53
C GLN A 109 5.74 -20.26 -8.51
N SER A 110 5.44 -21.35 -9.21
CA SER A 110 4.26 -21.50 -10.05
C SER A 110 3.67 -22.89 -9.84
N PHE A 111 2.37 -22.93 -9.57
CA PHE A 111 1.59 -24.13 -9.37
C PHE A 111 0.70 -24.34 -10.59
N ASN A 112 0.97 -25.45 -11.29
CA ASN A 112 0.22 -25.90 -12.44
C ASN A 112 -0.47 -27.20 -12.04
N GLY A 113 -1.80 -27.18 -11.96
CA GLY A 113 -2.57 -28.31 -11.45
C GLY A 113 -4.08 -28.09 -11.46
N HIS A 114 -4.52 -26.83 -11.56
CA HIS A 114 -5.92 -26.54 -11.79
C HIS A 114 -6.31 -26.92 -13.22
N SER A 115 -7.41 -27.68 -13.35
CA SER A 115 -7.98 -28.04 -14.66
C SER A 115 -8.71 -26.88 -15.33
N ASP A 116 -9.02 -25.83 -14.56
CA ASP A 116 -9.76 -24.65 -14.99
C ASP A 116 -9.23 -23.37 -14.31
N TYR A 117 -9.88 -22.23 -14.58
CA TYR A 117 -9.49 -20.91 -14.08
C TYR A 117 -9.39 -20.85 -12.56
N VAL A 118 -8.36 -20.16 -12.07
CA VAL A 118 -8.18 -19.95 -10.63
C VAL A 118 -8.89 -18.67 -10.21
N HIS A 119 -10.13 -18.82 -9.75
CA HIS A 119 -10.97 -17.71 -9.33
C HIS A 119 -10.60 -17.10 -7.97
N CYS A 120 -9.91 -17.85 -7.10
CA CYS A 120 -9.59 -17.42 -5.75
C CYS A 120 -8.28 -18.05 -5.26
N VAL A 121 -7.47 -17.26 -4.54
CA VAL A 121 -6.28 -17.68 -3.80
C VAL A 121 -6.38 -17.10 -2.38
N LYS A 122 -5.82 -17.82 -1.40
CA LYS A 122 -5.74 -17.48 0.03
C LYS A 122 -4.49 -18.14 0.63
#